data_AF-A0A524IJ32-F1
#
_entry.id   AF-A0A524IJ32-F1
#
_cell.length_a   1.000
_cell.length_b   1.000
_cell.length_c   1.000
_cell.angle_alpha   90.00
_cell.angle_beta   90.00
_cell.angle_gamma   90.00
#
_symmetry.space_group_name_H-M   'P 1'
#
loop_
_entity.id
_entity.type
_entity.pdbx_description
1 polymer ?
#
loop_
_entity_poly.entity_id
_entity_poly.type
_entity_poly.pdbx_seq_one_letter_code
_entity_poly.pdbx_strand_id
1 'polypeptide(L)'
;MNRTSRRQAEKTQGVVHAQSLSAEAHRLFQEAVGHHQAKRFQQAEAGYDHILSQFPTHPDSLHLRGLLAYQQSHYALALKLIQQAIALDPHNPHFFFNQALVLEKEERWEEAVSAYQEAIRLNPQYVEALSNVGNVYRRQRQWGLAIAAYEQARKLKPQSADLLNNLGVVYKEKGDLDLALAQYQQATQLAPQHAEAHHNMGVALKDQGKLDEAAAAFQQALNLKPNYPNAHYHLGLIWLWQQRTRDALACFERSADLTYNQGQGAAPPFVTKARLKHDAEQLDYLLAHAPSVTFPKDYQETLKTTSVRSNQETADSIFVQLTPQEQISLAPSFHKILNIRPTDAVSGSAINPDLDVAAIEAQYFSTKPEAMFVETLLTQEALTTLRAFCLESTIWKRDYQNGYIGTFLANGFACPLLLQIAEELRSRFPRIFQHHQLVQAWAFKHDSALRGLNMHADAAAVNVNFWITPNEANRNSENGGLVVWDKEAPDDWDFAEYNNDKNRYKIQEFLEQNGAKPITIPHRQNRAVIFNSNLFHETDVIEFQDIYECRRINVTLLYGHRQKSR
;
A
#
# COMPACT_ATOMS: atom_id res chain seq x y z
N MET A 1 44.77 -54.34 39.76
CA MET A 1 43.38 -54.32 39.26
C MET A 1 43.37 -53.77 37.84
N ASN A 2 42.62 -54.42 36.95
CA ASN A 2 42.98 -54.65 35.55
C ASN A 2 42.39 -53.60 34.57
N ARG A 3 43.02 -53.45 33.39
CA ARG A 3 42.61 -52.57 32.26
C ARG A 3 41.15 -52.77 31.79
N THR A 4 40.51 -53.86 32.19
CA THR A 4 39.11 -54.21 31.89
C THR A 4 38.11 -53.37 32.70
N SER A 5 38.48 -52.84 33.86
CA SER A 5 37.59 -52.04 34.72
C SER A 5 37.48 -50.58 34.27
N ARG A 6 38.45 -50.06 33.51
CA ARG A 6 38.40 -48.71 32.92
C ARG A 6 37.55 -48.67 31.63
N ARG A 7 37.57 -49.75 30.85
CA ARG A 7 36.75 -49.89 29.62
C ARG A 7 35.24 -50.05 29.87
N GLN A 8 34.83 -50.37 31.10
CA GLN A 8 33.41 -50.37 31.49
C GLN A 8 32.94 -49.04 32.07
N ALA A 9 33.85 -48.18 32.55
CA ALA A 9 33.51 -46.83 33.01
C ALA A 9 33.47 -45.81 31.84
N GLU A 10 34.26 -46.01 30.78
CA GLU A 10 34.22 -45.17 29.57
C GLU A 10 33.12 -45.57 28.58
N LYS A 11 32.51 -46.75 28.72
CA LYS A 11 31.32 -47.16 27.94
C LYS A 11 30.00 -46.58 28.45
N THR A 12 30.02 -45.89 29.59
CA THR A 12 28.83 -45.26 30.19
C THR A 12 28.78 -43.74 29.97
N GLN A 13 29.73 -43.18 29.21
CA GLN A 13 29.84 -41.72 29.00
C GLN A 13 30.00 -41.27 27.54
N GLY A 14 29.73 -42.12 26.56
CA GLY A 14 30.04 -41.79 25.17
C GLY A 14 29.12 -42.41 24.13
N VAL A 15 27.79 -42.36 24.33
CA VAL A 15 26.82 -42.47 23.24
C VAL A 15 25.62 -41.58 23.58
N VAL A 16 25.77 -40.27 23.37
CA VAL A 16 24.61 -39.38 23.19
C VAL A 16 24.10 -39.64 21.78
N HIS A 17 23.44 -40.78 21.60
CA HIS A 17 22.54 -40.97 20.48
C HIS A 17 21.33 -40.08 20.74
N ALA A 18 20.88 -39.36 19.72
CA ALA A 18 19.60 -38.66 19.67
C ALA A 18 18.55 -39.47 20.43
N GLN A 19 18.05 -38.90 21.54
CA GLN A 19 16.99 -39.52 22.31
C GLN A 19 15.79 -39.69 21.38
N SER A 20 15.52 -40.92 20.94
CA SER A 20 14.21 -41.24 20.40
C SER A 20 13.20 -40.83 21.47
N LEU A 21 12.24 -39.98 21.10
CA LEU A 21 11.10 -39.65 21.96
C LEU A 21 10.59 -40.90 22.67
N SER A 22 10.23 -40.77 23.95
CA SER A 22 9.44 -41.85 24.57
C SER A 22 8.20 -42.08 23.70
N ALA A 23 7.72 -43.32 23.61
CA ALA A 23 6.52 -43.62 22.82
C ALA A 23 5.34 -42.71 23.19
N GLU A 24 5.30 -42.29 24.45
CA GLU A 24 4.38 -41.28 24.98
C GLU A 24 4.60 -39.88 24.40
N ALA A 25 5.84 -39.37 24.37
CA ALA A 25 6.15 -38.07 23.79
C ALA A 25 5.87 -38.03 22.28
N HIS A 26 6.15 -39.13 21.56
CA HIS A 26 5.80 -39.25 20.15
C HIS A 26 4.28 -39.22 19.94
N ARG A 27 3.51 -39.94 20.77
CA ARG A 27 2.05 -39.93 20.71
C ARG A 27 1.48 -38.53 20.98
N LEU A 28 1.92 -37.87 22.05
CA LEU A 28 1.48 -36.51 22.42
C LEU A 28 1.82 -35.50 21.31
N PHE A 29 3.00 -35.64 20.70
CA PHE A 29 3.41 -34.80 19.58
C PHE A 29 2.49 -34.98 18.36
N GLN A 30 2.18 -36.22 17.97
CA GLN A 30 1.25 -36.48 16.86
C GLN A 30 -0.16 -35.95 17.13
N GLU A 31 -0.63 -36.02 18.38
CA GLU A 31 -1.91 -35.43 18.79
C GLU A 31 -1.91 -33.90 18.63
N ALA A 32 -0.87 -33.22 19.12
CA ALA A 32 -0.71 -31.77 18.97
C ALA A 32 -0.61 -31.34 17.49
N VAL A 33 0.11 -32.10 16.67
CA VAL A 33 0.18 -31.90 15.21
C VAL A 33 -1.20 -32.07 14.57
N GLY A 34 -1.96 -33.09 14.95
CA GLY A 34 -3.33 -33.31 14.48
C GLY A 34 -4.28 -32.17 14.85
N HIS A 35 -4.13 -31.56 16.03
CA HIS A 35 -4.85 -30.34 16.38
C HIS A 35 -4.43 -29.15 15.50
N HIS A 36 -3.13 -28.98 15.25
CA HIS A 36 -2.61 -27.90 14.42
C HIS A 36 -3.13 -28.01 12.98
N GLN A 37 -3.06 -29.19 12.37
CA GLN A 37 -3.58 -29.44 11.01
C GLN A 37 -5.09 -29.22 10.92
N ALA A 38 -5.83 -29.54 11.99
CA ALA A 38 -7.27 -29.27 12.11
C ALA A 38 -7.60 -27.81 12.48
N LYS A 39 -6.61 -26.89 12.48
CA LYS A 39 -6.75 -25.47 12.87
C LYS A 39 -7.31 -25.26 14.28
N ARG A 40 -7.15 -26.25 15.16
CA ARG A 40 -7.50 -26.19 16.59
C ARG A 40 -6.31 -25.62 17.37
N PHE A 41 -6.06 -24.33 17.15
CA PHE A 41 -4.82 -23.67 17.58
C PHE A 41 -4.61 -23.69 19.09
N GLN A 42 -5.65 -23.46 19.90
CA GLN A 42 -5.52 -23.52 21.37
C GLN A 42 -5.15 -24.91 21.87
N GLN A 43 -5.75 -25.95 21.30
CA GLN A 43 -5.42 -27.33 21.65
C GLN A 43 -4.01 -27.72 21.19
N ALA A 44 -3.60 -27.26 20.00
CA ALA A 44 -2.24 -27.45 19.51
C ALA A 44 -1.21 -26.77 20.43
N GLU A 45 -1.49 -25.52 20.82
CA GLU A 45 -0.66 -24.74 21.75
C GLU A 45 -0.46 -25.47 23.07
N ALA A 46 -1.57 -25.85 23.71
CA ALA A 46 -1.55 -26.59 24.97
C ALA A 46 -0.79 -27.92 24.84
N GLY A 47 -0.95 -28.62 23.70
CA GLY A 47 -0.24 -29.86 23.41
C GLY A 47 1.28 -29.66 23.32
N TYR A 48 1.74 -28.66 22.56
CA TYR A 48 3.18 -28.35 22.47
C TYR A 48 3.75 -27.88 23.80
N ASP A 49 3.04 -27.01 24.53
CA ASP A 49 3.48 -26.51 25.85
C ASP A 49 3.57 -27.66 26.88
N HIS A 50 2.63 -28.61 26.83
CA HIS A 50 2.68 -29.82 27.66
C HIS A 50 3.92 -30.67 27.37
N ILE A 51 4.24 -30.91 26.09
CA ILE A 51 5.44 -31.65 25.69
C ILE A 51 6.69 -30.91 26.16
N LEU A 52 6.79 -29.60 25.94
CA LEU A 52 7.95 -28.79 26.30
C LEU A 52 8.15 -28.69 27.82
N SER A 53 7.10 -28.83 28.63
CA SER A 53 7.22 -28.90 30.09
C SER A 53 7.93 -30.17 30.58
N GLN A 54 7.80 -31.28 29.83
CA GLN A 54 8.40 -32.57 30.17
C GLN A 54 9.70 -32.83 29.40
N PHE A 55 9.78 -32.31 28.17
CA PHE A 55 10.87 -32.49 27.21
C PHE A 55 11.28 -31.13 26.63
N PRO A 56 11.94 -30.26 27.43
CA PRO A 56 12.25 -28.89 27.02
C PRO A 56 13.24 -28.80 25.85
N THR A 57 13.97 -29.87 25.56
CA THR A 57 14.93 -29.97 24.45
C THR A 57 14.36 -30.69 23.22
N HIS A 58 13.03 -30.69 23.05
CA HIS A 58 12.38 -31.28 21.88
C HIS A 58 12.29 -30.27 20.71
N PRO A 59 13.16 -30.39 19.68
CA PRO A 59 13.28 -29.36 18.64
C PRO A 59 12.00 -29.18 17.82
N ASP A 60 11.31 -30.27 17.47
CA ASP A 60 10.09 -30.18 16.65
C ASP A 60 8.92 -29.52 17.39
N SER A 61 8.78 -29.74 18.71
CA SER A 61 7.76 -29.04 19.51
C SER A 61 8.08 -27.56 19.64
N LEU A 62 9.35 -27.19 19.85
CA LEU A 62 9.78 -25.79 19.87
C LEU A 62 9.48 -25.11 18.54
N HIS A 63 9.84 -25.77 17.43
CA HIS A 63 9.60 -25.26 16.08
C HIS A 63 8.11 -25.08 15.78
N LEU A 64 7.27 -26.10 16.00
CA LEU A 64 5.84 -26.03 15.72
C LEU A 64 5.09 -25.07 16.66
N ARG A 65 5.53 -24.94 17.92
CA ARG A 65 5.04 -23.91 18.85
C ARG A 65 5.42 -22.51 18.36
N GLY A 66 6.63 -22.35 17.83
CA GLY A 66 7.09 -21.12 17.19
C GLY A 66 6.27 -20.76 15.95
N LEU A 67 5.94 -21.75 15.10
CA LEU A 67 5.06 -21.54 13.94
C LEU A 67 3.65 -21.11 14.36
N LEU A 68 3.13 -21.66 15.45
CA LEU A 68 1.83 -21.25 15.99
C LEU A 68 1.87 -19.82 16.51
N ALA A 69 2.93 -19.45 17.23
CA ALA A 69 3.16 -18.07 17.66
C ALA A 69 3.26 -17.11 16.45
N TYR A 70 3.93 -17.52 15.36
CA TYR A 70 3.98 -16.76 14.11
C TYR A 70 2.58 -16.57 13.49
N GLN A 71 1.76 -17.63 13.43
CA GLN A 71 0.38 -17.53 12.93
C GLN A 71 -0.50 -16.60 13.79
N GLN A 72 -0.21 -16.50 15.09
CA GLN A 72 -0.85 -15.58 16.02
C GLN A 72 -0.19 -14.17 16.04
N SER A 73 0.77 -13.89 15.14
CA SER A 73 1.54 -12.63 15.07
C SER A 73 2.41 -12.32 16.30
N HIS A 74 2.71 -13.32 17.13
CA HIS A 74 3.65 -13.22 18.24
C HIS A 74 5.11 -13.45 17.77
N TYR A 75 5.61 -12.57 16.90
CA TYR A 75 6.87 -12.77 16.16
C TYR A 75 8.12 -12.92 17.06
N ALA A 76 8.24 -12.13 18.13
CA ALA A 76 9.37 -12.24 19.06
C ALA A 76 9.43 -13.62 19.76
N LEU A 77 8.26 -14.16 20.15
CA LEU A 77 8.16 -15.50 20.73
C LEU A 77 8.47 -16.56 19.66
N ALA A 78 7.91 -16.42 18.46
CA ALA A 78 8.16 -17.33 17.35
C ALA A 78 9.65 -17.44 17.03
N LEU A 79 10.35 -16.30 16.92
CA LEU A 79 11.77 -16.26 16.64
C LEU A 79 12.59 -16.94 17.74
N LYS A 80 12.30 -16.63 19.01
CA LYS A 80 12.98 -17.24 20.16
C LYS A 80 12.86 -18.77 20.15
N LEU A 81 11.65 -19.29 19.95
CA LEU A 81 11.39 -20.73 19.96
C LEU A 81 12.07 -21.43 18.77
N ILE A 82 12.03 -20.83 17.59
CA ILE A 82 12.69 -21.38 16.40
C ILE A 82 14.21 -21.37 16.56
N GLN A 83 14.80 -20.33 17.15
CA GLN A 83 16.24 -20.29 17.44
C GLN A 83 16.65 -21.37 18.46
N GLN A 84 15.80 -21.67 19.44
CA GLN A 84 16.03 -22.79 20.35
C GLN A 84 15.97 -24.14 19.62
N ALA A 85 15.03 -24.32 18.69
CA ALA A 85 14.97 -25.52 17.86
C ALA A 85 16.24 -25.68 16.98
N ILE A 86 16.73 -24.60 16.37
CA ILE A 86 17.97 -24.58 15.57
C ILE A 86 19.19 -24.94 16.42
N ALA A 87 19.27 -24.42 17.65
CA ALA A 87 20.39 -24.73 18.56
C ALA A 87 20.45 -26.22 18.94
N LEU A 88 19.30 -26.91 18.93
CA LEU A 88 19.18 -28.34 19.25
C LEU A 88 19.37 -29.24 18.03
N ASP A 89 18.91 -28.82 16.86
CA ASP A 89 19.10 -29.51 15.59
C ASP A 89 19.43 -28.50 14.46
N PRO A 90 20.73 -28.18 14.25
CA PRO A 90 21.18 -27.22 13.26
C PRO A 90 21.24 -27.79 11.85
N HIS A 91 20.79 -29.02 11.62
CA HIS A 91 20.82 -29.67 10.31
C HIS A 91 19.45 -29.72 9.63
N ASN A 92 18.39 -29.24 10.29
CA ASN A 92 17.06 -29.18 9.72
C ASN A 92 16.83 -27.88 8.91
N PRO A 93 16.75 -27.94 7.56
CA PRO A 93 16.57 -26.75 6.73
C PRO A 93 15.23 -26.03 6.98
N HIS A 94 14.20 -26.74 7.46
CA HIS A 94 12.90 -26.13 7.71
C HIS A 94 12.93 -25.15 8.87
N PHE A 95 13.82 -25.33 9.85
CA PHE A 95 13.94 -24.40 10.97
C PHE A 95 14.49 -23.06 10.52
N PHE A 96 15.55 -23.06 9.71
CA PHE A 96 16.12 -21.86 9.12
C PHE A 96 15.16 -21.17 8.14
N PHE A 97 14.47 -21.93 7.28
CA PHE A 97 13.45 -21.38 6.40
C PHE A 97 12.35 -20.65 7.18
N ASN A 98 11.85 -21.26 8.26
CA ASN A 98 10.81 -20.64 9.07
C ASN A 98 11.33 -19.49 9.94
N GLN A 99 12.59 -19.54 10.39
CA GLN A 99 13.26 -18.39 11.01
C GLN A 99 13.27 -17.19 10.07
N ALA A 100 13.64 -17.41 8.80
CA ALA A 100 13.66 -16.38 7.77
C ALA A 100 12.27 -15.75 7.55
N LEU A 101 11.20 -16.56 7.54
CA LEU A 101 9.83 -16.06 7.45
C LEU A 101 9.44 -15.14 8.62
N VAL A 102 9.85 -15.47 9.85
CA VAL A 102 9.61 -14.60 11.01
C VAL A 102 10.40 -13.30 10.89
N LEU A 103 11.68 -13.38 10.51
CA LEU A 103 12.55 -12.22 10.33
C LEU A 103 12.04 -11.28 9.23
N GLU A 104 11.46 -11.80 8.14
CA GLU A 104 10.78 -10.99 7.13
C GLU A 104 9.58 -10.22 7.68
N LYS A 105 8.79 -10.80 8.59
CA LYS A 105 7.68 -10.09 9.24
C LYS A 105 8.14 -9.00 10.19
N GLU A 106 9.33 -9.14 10.77
CA GLU A 106 10.00 -8.11 11.56
C GLU A 106 10.80 -7.11 10.71
N GLU A 107 10.76 -7.21 9.37
CA GLU A 107 11.55 -6.39 8.44
C GLU A 107 13.08 -6.48 8.64
N ARG A 108 13.57 -7.59 9.22
CA ARG A 108 15.01 -7.87 9.46
C ARG A 108 15.64 -8.59 8.28
N TRP A 109 15.80 -7.85 7.17
CA TRP A 109 16.06 -8.42 5.84
C TRP A 109 17.39 -9.18 5.74
N GLU A 110 18.48 -8.66 6.28
CA GLU A 110 19.82 -9.27 6.19
C GLU A 110 19.88 -10.60 6.96
N GLU A 111 19.24 -10.66 8.12
CA GLU A 111 19.12 -11.89 8.91
C GLU A 111 18.19 -12.89 8.21
N ALA A 112 17.10 -12.43 7.60
CA ALA A 112 16.22 -13.29 6.81
C ALA A 112 16.95 -13.92 5.61
N VAL A 113 17.76 -13.14 4.88
CA VAL A 113 18.61 -13.64 3.79
C VAL A 113 19.58 -14.70 4.32
N SER A 114 20.25 -14.43 5.44
CA SER A 114 21.21 -15.37 6.04
C SER A 114 20.54 -16.70 6.41
N ALA A 115 19.35 -16.65 7.02
CA ALA A 115 18.59 -17.84 7.37
C ALA A 115 18.09 -18.60 6.13
N TYR A 116 17.62 -17.92 5.07
CA TYR A 116 17.28 -18.61 3.82
C TYR A 116 18.49 -19.26 3.16
N GLN A 117 19.64 -18.58 3.12
CA GLN A 117 20.87 -19.13 2.57
C GLN A 117 21.30 -20.40 3.31
N GLU A 118 21.15 -20.43 4.64
CA GLU A 118 21.46 -21.62 5.43
C GLU A 118 20.47 -22.77 5.15
N ALA A 119 19.17 -22.47 5.01
CA ALA A 119 18.18 -23.45 4.58
C ALA A 119 18.51 -24.05 3.20
N ILE A 120 18.96 -23.21 2.25
CA ILE A 120 19.40 -23.62 0.91
C ILE A 120 20.72 -24.41 0.97
N ARG A 121 21.64 -24.05 1.86
CA ARG A 121 22.91 -24.77 2.06
C ARG A 121 22.66 -26.20 2.55
N LEU A 122 21.73 -26.36 3.50
CA LEU A 122 21.31 -27.65 4.04
C LEU A 122 20.47 -28.46 3.03
N ASN A 123 19.64 -27.79 2.23
CA ASN A 123 18.87 -28.41 1.15
C ASN A 123 18.92 -27.56 -0.14
N PRO A 124 19.86 -27.86 -1.06
CA PRO A 124 20.00 -27.12 -2.32
C PRO A 124 18.81 -27.23 -3.28
N GLN A 125 17.87 -28.15 -3.01
CA GLN A 125 16.65 -28.36 -3.78
C GLN A 125 15.43 -27.66 -3.17
N TYR A 126 15.60 -26.83 -2.14
CA TYR A 126 14.50 -26.16 -1.45
C TYR A 126 13.95 -24.97 -2.26
N VAL A 127 13.03 -25.27 -3.18
CA VAL A 127 12.45 -24.31 -4.14
C VAL A 127 11.78 -23.11 -3.44
N GLU A 128 11.06 -23.34 -2.36
CA GLU A 128 10.39 -22.27 -1.59
C GLU A 128 11.40 -21.32 -0.95
N ALA A 129 12.50 -21.84 -0.40
CA ALA A 129 13.57 -21.01 0.17
C ALA A 129 14.26 -20.16 -0.92
N LEU A 130 14.51 -20.74 -2.09
CA LEU A 130 15.07 -20.03 -3.25
C LEU A 130 14.12 -18.92 -3.76
N SER A 131 12.82 -19.23 -3.88
CA SER A 131 11.82 -18.24 -4.29
C SER A 131 11.70 -17.11 -3.27
N ASN A 132 11.71 -17.42 -1.98
CA ASN A 132 11.57 -16.42 -0.93
C ASN A 132 12.82 -15.55 -0.76
N VAL A 133 14.03 -16.11 -0.83
CA VAL A 133 15.24 -15.29 -0.83
C VAL A 133 15.29 -14.40 -2.07
N GLY A 134 14.81 -14.88 -3.23
CA GLY A 134 14.62 -14.07 -4.43
C GLY A 134 13.68 -12.88 -4.21
N ASN A 135 12.59 -13.07 -3.46
CA ASN A 135 11.70 -11.99 -3.04
C ASN A 135 12.37 -10.98 -2.12
N VAL A 136 13.18 -11.42 -1.16
CA VAL A 136 13.91 -10.52 -0.26
C VAL A 136 14.95 -9.70 -1.04
N TYR A 137 15.73 -10.34 -1.91
CA TYR A 137 16.67 -9.63 -2.80
C TYR A 137 15.97 -8.63 -3.72
N ARG A 138 14.78 -8.99 -4.24
CA ARG A 138 13.95 -8.08 -5.05
C ARG A 138 13.55 -6.84 -4.25
N ARG A 139 13.07 -7.00 -3.01
CA ARG A 139 12.76 -5.86 -2.12
C ARG A 139 13.98 -4.99 -1.82
N GLN A 140 15.15 -5.62 -1.68
CA GLN A 140 16.44 -4.92 -1.51
C GLN A 140 17.04 -4.39 -2.83
N ARG A 141 16.35 -4.53 -3.96
CA ARG A 141 16.83 -4.14 -5.31
C ARG A 141 18.13 -4.82 -5.75
N GLN A 142 18.48 -5.93 -5.13
CA GLN A 142 19.60 -6.76 -5.53
C GLN A 142 19.18 -7.64 -6.72
N TRP A 143 18.88 -7.00 -7.86
CA TRP A 143 18.22 -7.61 -9.01
C TRP A 143 18.95 -8.86 -9.52
N GLY A 144 20.29 -8.81 -9.60
CA GLY A 144 21.10 -9.94 -10.04
C GLY A 144 20.95 -11.17 -9.12
N LEU A 145 20.92 -10.95 -7.80
CA LEU A 145 20.75 -12.02 -6.81
C LEU A 145 19.30 -12.55 -6.82
N ALA A 146 18.31 -11.67 -6.98
CA ALA A 146 16.92 -12.07 -7.15
C ALA A 146 16.72 -12.96 -8.39
N ILE A 147 17.23 -12.52 -9.54
CA ILE A 147 17.18 -13.29 -10.81
C ILE A 147 17.88 -14.64 -10.64
N ALA A 148 19.08 -14.67 -10.05
CA ALA A 148 19.83 -15.91 -9.85
C ALA A 148 19.06 -16.92 -8.96
N ALA A 149 18.43 -16.44 -7.88
CA ALA A 149 17.63 -17.28 -6.99
C ALA A 149 16.40 -17.86 -7.70
N TYR A 150 15.66 -17.04 -8.45
CA TYR A 150 14.51 -17.51 -9.23
C TYR A 150 14.90 -18.47 -10.36
N GLU A 151 16.01 -18.22 -11.04
CA GLU A 151 16.53 -19.11 -12.07
C GLU A 151 16.96 -20.47 -11.50
N GLN A 152 17.55 -20.48 -10.30
CA GLN A 152 17.86 -21.73 -9.60
C GLN A 152 16.57 -22.48 -9.20
N ALA A 153 15.57 -21.78 -8.65
CA ALA A 153 14.27 -22.36 -8.34
C ALA A 153 13.60 -22.93 -9.60
N ARG A 154 13.69 -22.23 -10.73
CA ARG A 154 13.12 -22.64 -12.03
C ARG A 154 13.82 -23.88 -12.59
N LYS A 155 15.14 -24.01 -12.45
CA LYS A 155 15.86 -25.22 -12.85
C LYS A 155 15.35 -26.46 -12.12
N LEU A 156 14.96 -26.32 -10.86
CA LEU A 156 14.39 -27.39 -10.04
C LEU A 156 12.92 -27.66 -10.37
N LYS A 157 12.16 -26.61 -10.70
CA LYS A 157 10.73 -26.70 -11.04
C LYS A 157 10.42 -25.95 -12.36
N PRO A 158 10.80 -26.52 -13.52
CA PRO A 158 10.72 -25.83 -14.81
C PRO A 158 9.29 -25.55 -15.28
N GLN A 159 8.30 -26.28 -14.74
CA GLN A 159 6.88 -26.12 -15.03
C GLN A 159 6.15 -25.31 -13.95
N SER A 160 6.79 -24.29 -13.38
CA SER A 160 6.13 -23.35 -12.45
C SER A 160 5.87 -22.00 -13.09
N ALA A 161 4.59 -21.72 -13.36
CA ALA A 161 4.14 -20.41 -13.84
C ALA A 161 4.37 -19.31 -12.79
N ASP A 162 4.26 -19.62 -11.50
CA ASP A 162 4.53 -18.66 -10.42
C ASP A 162 5.98 -18.16 -10.42
N LEU A 163 6.95 -19.04 -10.63
CA LEU A 163 8.37 -18.65 -10.72
C LEU A 163 8.64 -17.77 -11.95
N LEU A 164 8.01 -18.08 -13.09
CA LEU A 164 8.10 -17.25 -14.29
C LEU A 164 7.45 -15.87 -14.06
N ASN A 165 6.27 -15.82 -13.43
CA ASN A 165 5.62 -14.57 -13.04
C ASN A 165 6.52 -13.74 -12.12
N ASN A 166 7.06 -14.33 -11.06
CA ASN A 166 7.93 -13.63 -10.12
C ASN A 166 9.22 -13.11 -10.79
N LEU A 167 9.83 -13.90 -11.68
CA LEU A 167 10.98 -13.47 -12.47
C LEU A 167 10.62 -12.30 -13.40
N GLY A 168 9.43 -12.35 -14.03
CA GLY A 168 8.89 -11.24 -14.81
C GLY A 168 8.73 -9.96 -13.99
N VAL A 169 8.25 -10.06 -12.74
CA VAL A 169 8.14 -8.92 -11.83
C VAL A 169 9.51 -8.31 -11.54
N VAL A 170 10.54 -9.12 -11.30
CA VAL A 170 11.91 -8.62 -11.08
C VAL A 170 12.43 -7.88 -12.32
N TYR A 171 12.26 -8.43 -13.53
CA TYR A 171 12.67 -7.75 -14.76
C TYR A 171 11.93 -6.43 -14.96
N LYS A 172 10.62 -6.40 -14.69
CA LYS A 172 9.81 -5.16 -14.79
C LYS A 172 10.32 -4.11 -13.81
N GLU A 173 10.56 -4.47 -12.55
CA GLU A 173 11.05 -3.53 -11.52
C GLU A 173 12.46 -3.02 -11.81
N LYS A 174 13.29 -3.86 -12.44
CA LYS A 174 14.60 -3.45 -12.97
C LYS A 174 14.51 -2.51 -14.18
N GLY A 175 13.37 -2.51 -14.88
CA GLY A 175 13.11 -1.70 -16.09
C GLY A 175 13.23 -2.47 -17.41
N ASP A 176 13.54 -3.77 -17.37
CA ASP A 176 13.71 -4.63 -18.55
C ASP A 176 12.34 -5.17 -19.01
N LEU A 177 11.48 -4.30 -19.56
CA LEU A 177 10.09 -4.64 -19.90
C LEU A 177 9.96 -5.80 -20.91
N ASP A 178 10.87 -5.90 -21.89
CA ASP A 178 10.84 -6.99 -22.88
C ASP A 178 11.11 -8.37 -22.25
N LEU A 179 12.07 -8.43 -21.33
CA LEU A 179 12.36 -9.66 -20.58
C LEU A 179 11.21 -10.02 -19.65
N ALA A 180 10.58 -9.02 -19.02
CA ALA A 180 9.41 -9.22 -18.18
C ALA A 180 8.26 -9.83 -18.99
N LEU A 181 7.94 -9.26 -20.15
CA LEU A 181 6.90 -9.78 -21.05
C LEU A 181 7.19 -11.21 -21.50
N ALA A 182 8.43 -11.52 -21.86
CA ALA A 182 8.80 -12.88 -22.24
C ALA A 182 8.52 -13.88 -21.11
N GLN A 183 8.80 -13.53 -19.85
CA GLN A 183 8.49 -14.42 -18.71
C GLN A 183 6.98 -14.55 -18.48
N TYR A 184 6.21 -13.46 -18.53
CA TYR A 184 4.76 -13.52 -18.36
C TYR A 184 4.07 -14.31 -19.49
N GLN A 185 4.55 -14.17 -20.73
CA GLN A 185 4.06 -14.97 -21.86
C GLN A 185 4.33 -16.46 -21.65
N GLN A 186 5.52 -16.84 -21.19
CA GLN A 186 5.79 -18.24 -20.84
C GLN A 186 4.91 -18.72 -19.68
N ALA A 187 4.70 -17.89 -18.65
CA ALA A 187 3.83 -18.22 -17.52
C ALA A 187 2.38 -18.48 -17.96
N THR A 188 1.84 -17.62 -18.83
CA THR A 188 0.47 -17.75 -19.37
C THR A 188 0.32 -18.87 -20.40
N GLN A 189 1.37 -19.22 -21.15
CA GLN A 189 1.37 -20.41 -22.00
C GLN A 189 1.36 -21.70 -21.18
N LEU A 190 2.16 -21.75 -20.11
CA LEU A 190 2.26 -22.90 -19.22
C LEU A 190 0.99 -23.08 -18.37
N ALA A 191 0.41 -21.97 -17.89
CA ALA A 191 -0.81 -21.94 -17.11
C ALA A 191 -1.77 -20.86 -17.63
N PRO A 192 -2.60 -21.16 -18.64
CA PRO A 192 -3.52 -20.19 -19.23
C PRO A 192 -4.53 -19.57 -18.25
N GLN A 193 -4.79 -20.25 -17.12
CA GLN A 193 -5.70 -19.79 -16.07
C GLN A 193 -5.01 -18.92 -15.00
N HIS A 194 -3.74 -18.55 -15.17
CA HIS A 194 -2.99 -17.73 -14.23
C HIS A 194 -3.36 -16.24 -14.36
N ALA A 195 -4.40 -15.83 -13.64
CA ALA A 195 -4.94 -14.46 -13.74
C ALA A 195 -3.92 -13.37 -13.38
N GLU A 196 -3.02 -13.62 -12.43
CA GLU A 196 -2.01 -12.65 -12.01
C GLU A 196 -0.93 -12.45 -13.09
N ALA A 197 -0.52 -13.52 -13.78
CA ALA A 197 0.41 -13.41 -14.89
C ALA A 197 -0.18 -12.60 -16.06
N HIS A 198 -1.46 -12.79 -16.39
CA HIS A 198 -2.15 -11.96 -17.38
C HIS A 198 -2.23 -10.49 -16.96
N HIS A 199 -2.55 -10.23 -15.69
CA HIS A 199 -2.55 -8.88 -15.14
C HIS A 199 -1.17 -8.22 -15.23
N ASN A 200 -0.12 -8.90 -14.78
CA ASN A 200 1.25 -8.36 -14.79
C ASN A 200 1.78 -8.15 -16.21
N MET A 201 1.40 -9.03 -17.15
CA MET A 201 1.63 -8.81 -18.58
C MET A 201 0.94 -7.53 -19.07
N GLY A 202 -0.33 -7.31 -18.69
CA GLY A 202 -1.07 -6.09 -19.01
C GLY A 202 -0.39 -4.83 -18.48
N VAL A 203 0.13 -4.86 -17.25
CA VAL A 203 0.88 -3.73 -16.67
C VAL A 203 2.15 -3.45 -17.47
N ALA A 204 2.92 -4.48 -17.83
CA ALA A 204 4.14 -4.30 -18.63
C ALA A 204 3.84 -3.78 -20.05
N LEU A 205 2.77 -4.28 -20.70
CA LEU A 205 2.31 -3.78 -22.01
C LEU A 205 1.87 -2.32 -21.94
N LYS A 206 1.15 -1.94 -20.87
CA LYS A 206 0.78 -0.55 -20.59
C LYS A 206 2.02 0.33 -20.44
N ASP A 207 3.02 -0.11 -19.68
CA ASP A 207 4.28 0.62 -19.48
C ASP A 207 5.08 0.75 -20.79
N GLN A 208 4.90 -0.16 -21.76
CA GLN A 208 5.41 -0.05 -23.14
C GLN A 208 4.55 0.83 -24.08
N GLY A 209 3.39 1.32 -23.63
CA GLY A 209 2.44 2.06 -24.46
C GLY A 209 1.58 1.20 -25.40
N LYS A 210 1.63 -0.13 -25.29
CA LYS A 210 0.83 -1.07 -26.10
C LYS A 210 -0.57 -1.24 -25.52
N LEU A 211 -1.39 -0.20 -25.65
CA LEU A 211 -2.66 -0.08 -24.92
C LEU A 211 -3.68 -1.16 -25.26
N ASP A 212 -3.82 -1.54 -26.53
CA ASP A 212 -4.81 -2.55 -26.94
C ASP A 212 -4.44 -3.96 -26.44
N GLU A 213 -3.14 -4.31 -26.50
CA GLU A 213 -2.63 -5.56 -25.94
C GLU A 213 -2.78 -5.58 -24.41
N ALA A 214 -2.51 -4.45 -23.74
CA ALA A 214 -2.70 -4.31 -22.30
C ALA A 214 -4.17 -4.52 -21.91
N ALA A 215 -5.11 -3.88 -22.62
CA ALA A 215 -6.54 -4.08 -22.40
C ALA A 215 -6.95 -5.54 -22.56
N ALA A 216 -6.48 -6.22 -23.62
CA ALA A 216 -6.76 -7.63 -23.83
C ALA A 216 -6.25 -8.49 -22.66
N ALA A 217 -5.03 -8.24 -22.18
CA ALA A 217 -4.45 -8.96 -21.06
C ALA A 217 -5.23 -8.74 -19.74
N PHE A 218 -5.61 -7.49 -19.44
CA PHE A 218 -6.45 -7.20 -18.27
C PHE A 218 -7.84 -7.85 -18.39
N GLN A 219 -8.44 -7.84 -19.58
CA GLN A 219 -9.72 -8.50 -19.81
C GLN A 219 -9.62 -10.01 -19.60
N GLN A 220 -8.52 -10.66 -20.02
CA GLN A 220 -8.28 -12.08 -19.71
C GLN A 220 -8.13 -12.32 -18.20
N ALA A 221 -7.37 -11.47 -17.49
CA ALA A 221 -7.27 -11.55 -16.03
C ALA A 221 -8.64 -11.43 -15.35
N LEU A 222 -9.50 -10.54 -15.83
CA LEU A 222 -10.87 -10.35 -15.33
C LEU A 222 -11.82 -11.48 -15.71
N ASN A 223 -11.66 -12.10 -16.88
CA ASN A 223 -12.44 -13.28 -17.27
C ASN A 223 -12.13 -14.47 -16.34
N LEU A 224 -10.86 -14.63 -15.95
CA LEU A 224 -10.41 -15.68 -15.02
C LEU A 224 -10.77 -15.35 -13.56
N LYS A 225 -10.66 -14.08 -13.18
CA LYS A 225 -10.94 -13.58 -11.84
C LYS A 225 -11.75 -12.28 -11.91
N PRO A 226 -13.10 -12.36 -11.97
CA PRO A 226 -13.95 -11.16 -12.07
C PRO A 226 -13.85 -10.22 -10.87
N ASN A 227 -13.52 -10.75 -9.70
CA ASN A 227 -13.31 -10.00 -8.45
C ASN A 227 -11.83 -9.65 -8.27
N TYR A 228 -11.27 -8.87 -9.20
CA TYR A 228 -9.87 -8.42 -9.17
C TYR A 228 -9.78 -6.90 -9.29
N PRO A 229 -9.83 -6.16 -8.16
CA PRO A 229 -9.87 -4.68 -8.17
C PRO A 229 -8.77 -4.03 -9.00
N ASN A 230 -7.51 -4.46 -8.83
CA ASN A 230 -6.37 -3.89 -9.56
C ASN A 230 -6.48 -4.05 -11.08
N ALA A 231 -7.03 -5.17 -11.56
CA ALA A 231 -7.25 -5.39 -12.99
C ALA A 231 -8.34 -4.46 -13.55
N HIS A 232 -9.43 -4.23 -12.80
CA HIS A 232 -10.43 -3.22 -13.15
C HIS A 232 -9.80 -1.81 -13.17
N TYR A 233 -9.04 -1.43 -12.14
CA TYR A 233 -8.37 -0.13 -12.09
C TYR A 233 -7.45 0.10 -13.29
N HIS A 234 -6.57 -0.85 -13.61
CA HIS A 234 -5.66 -0.70 -14.73
C HIS A 234 -6.38 -0.70 -16.09
N LEU A 235 -7.42 -1.52 -16.27
CA LEU A 235 -8.26 -1.46 -17.45
C LEU A 235 -8.96 -0.09 -17.58
N GLY A 236 -9.42 0.47 -16.45
CA GLY A 236 -9.98 1.81 -16.39
C GLY A 236 -9.00 2.90 -16.86
N LEU A 237 -7.73 2.82 -16.46
CA LEU A 237 -6.69 3.70 -16.98
C LEU A 237 -6.50 3.54 -18.50
N ILE A 238 -6.51 2.31 -19.03
CA ILE A 238 -6.39 2.08 -20.47
C ILE A 238 -7.56 2.75 -21.21
N TRP A 239 -8.79 2.54 -20.76
CA TRP A 239 -9.96 3.18 -21.33
C TRP A 239 -9.93 4.70 -21.23
N LEU A 240 -9.44 5.25 -20.13
CA LEU A 240 -9.25 6.69 -19.99
C LEU A 240 -8.26 7.21 -21.05
N TRP A 241 -7.13 6.54 -21.24
CA TRP A 241 -6.11 6.94 -22.22
C TRP A 241 -6.55 6.79 -23.68
N GLN A 242 -7.53 5.91 -23.92
CA GLN A 242 -8.24 5.77 -25.19
C GLN A 242 -9.46 6.70 -25.33
N GLN A 243 -9.65 7.65 -24.40
CA GLN A 243 -10.77 8.61 -24.37
C GLN A 243 -12.15 7.94 -24.25
N ARG A 244 -12.19 6.71 -23.74
CA ARG A 244 -13.41 5.94 -23.45
C ARG A 244 -13.84 6.18 -21.99
N THR A 245 -14.17 7.43 -21.67
CA THR A 245 -14.41 7.88 -20.28
C THR A 245 -15.52 7.11 -19.56
N ARG A 246 -16.59 6.72 -20.27
CA ARG A 246 -17.68 5.92 -19.69
C ARG A 246 -17.22 4.52 -19.26
N ASP A 247 -16.43 3.87 -20.10
CA ASP A 247 -15.89 2.55 -19.81
C ASP A 247 -14.84 2.61 -18.69
N ALA A 248 -14.04 3.67 -18.67
CA ALA A 248 -13.08 3.95 -17.60
C ALA A 248 -13.77 4.10 -16.24
N LEU A 249 -14.84 4.91 -16.19
CA LEU A 249 -15.62 5.14 -14.98
C LEU A 249 -16.23 3.83 -14.44
N ALA A 250 -16.85 3.02 -15.30
CA ALA A 250 -17.41 1.73 -14.90
C ALA A 250 -16.35 0.79 -14.30
N CYS A 251 -15.13 0.81 -14.84
CA CYS A 251 -14.01 0.05 -14.28
C CYS A 251 -13.57 0.58 -12.91
N PHE A 252 -13.46 1.90 -12.73
CA PHE A 252 -13.10 2.50 -11.44
C PHE A 252 -14.16 2.26 -10.37
N GLU A 253 -15.45 2.36 -10.72
CA GLU A 253 -16.57 2.03 -9.85
C GLU A 253 -16.51 0.56 -9.42
N ARG A 254 -16.26 -0.35 -10.36
CA ARG A 254 -16.13 -1.78 -10.03
C ARG A 254 -14.92 -2.07 -9.13
N SER A 255 -13.80 -1.39 -9.36
CA SER A 255 -12.62 -1.47 -8.48
C SER A 255 -12.96 -1.02 -7.05
N ALA A 256 -13.66 0.10 -6.90
CA ALA A 256 -14.02 0.65 -5.61
C ALA A 256 -15.01 -0.25 -4.87
N ASP A 257 -16.05 -0.75 -5.56
CA ASP A 257 -17.03 -1.68 -5.01
C ASP A 257 -16.37 -2.97 -4.50
N LEU A 258 -15.51 -3.56 -5.32
CA LEU A 258 -14.79 -4.78 -4.95
C LEU A 258 -13.83 -4.58 -3.77
N THR A 259 -13.28 -3.37 -3.61
CA THR A 259 -12.33 -3.05 -2.54
C THR A 259 -13.02 -2.75 -1.22
N TYR A 260 -14.14 -2.01 -1.25
CA TYR A 260 -14.75 -1.44 -0.03
C TYR A 260 -16.12 -1.98 0.33
N ASN A 261 -16.84 -2.58 -0.61
CA ASN A 261 -18.22 -3.01 -0.40
C ASN A 261 -18.39 -4.54 -0.40
N GLN A 262 -17.33 -5.30 -0.68
CA GLN A 262 -17.33 -6.76 -0.62
C GLN A 262 -16.82 -7.28 0.73
N GLY A 263 -17.59 -8.16 1.36
CA GLY A 263 -17.24 -8.80 2.64
C GLY A 263 -17.75 -8.06 3.87
N GLN A 264 -18.10 -8.81 4.92
CA GLN A 264 -18.35 -8.28 6.25
C GLN A 264 -17.06 -8.39 7.07
N GLY A 265 -16.19 -7.39 6.94
CA GLY A 265 -15.03 -7.27 7.83
C GLY A 265 -15.44 -6.66 9.17
N ALA A 266 -14.85 -7.12 10.27
CA ALA A 266 -14.89 -6.37 11.51
C ALA A 266 -14.14 -5.03 11.34
N ALA A 267 -14.56 -3.97 12.02
CA ALA A 267 -13.73 -2.78 12.09
C ALA A 267 -12.36 -3.15 12.70
N PRO A 268 -11.25 -2.56 12.23
CA PRO A 268 -9.92 -2.90 12.74
C PRO A 268 -9.83 -2.57 14.25
N PRO A 269 -9.04 -3.33 15.03
CA PRO A 269 -8.92 -3.12 16.48
C PRO A 269 -8.31 -1.76 16.84
N PHE A 270 -7.59 -1.13 15.92
CA PHE A 270 -7.01 0.20 16.07
C PHE A 270 -7.44 1.08 14.90
N VAL A 271 -7.87 2.30 15.22
CA VAL A 271 -8.28 3.34 14.26
C VAL A 271 -7.66 4.67 14.64
N THR A 272 -7.47 5.58 13.69
CA THR A 272 -6.97 6.93 14.04
C THR A 272 -8.08 7.80 14.64
N LYS A 273 -7.73 8.70 15.55
CA LYS A 273 -8.64 9.72 16.10
C LYS A 273 -9.27 10.55 14.97
N ALA A 274 -8.45 10.92 13.98
CA ALA A 274 -8.91 11.68 12.82
C ALA A 274 -9.93 10.94 11.95
N ARG A 275 -9.80 9.61 11.77
CA ARG A 275 -10.79 8.78 11.08
C ARG A 275 -12.15 8.83 11.79
N LEU A 276 -12.16 8.58 13.10
CA LEU A 276 -13.40 8.60 13.90
C LEU A 276 -14.07 9.96 13.85
N LYS A 277 -13.28 11.03 14.03
CA LYS A 277 -13.76 12.41 13.96
C LYS A 277 -14.35 12.74 12.59
N HIS A 278 -13.60 12.46 11.52
CA HIS A 278 -14.07 12.70 10.16
C HIS A 278 -15.37 11.95 9.86
N ASP A 279 -15.43 10.64 10.14
CA ASP A 279 -16.59 9.83 9.76
C ASP A 279 -17.83 10.25 10.57
N ALA A 280 -17.67 10.63 11.85
CA ALA A 280 -18.75 11.17 12.68
C ALA A 280 -19.27 12.51 12.14
N GLU A 281 -18.36 13.41 11.78
CA GLU A 281 -18.69 14.71 11.19
C GLU A 281 -19.37 14.57 9.81
N GLN A 282 -18.85 13.68 8.96
CA GLN A 282 -19.44 13.40 7.65
C GLN A 282 -20.84 12.79 7.79
N LEU A 283 -21.03 11.90 8.76
CA LEU A 283 -22.34 11.32 9.06
C LEU A 283 -23.35 12.41 9.43
N ASP A 284 -23.01 13.31 10.35
CA ASP A 284 -23.88 14.42 10.74
C ASP A 284 -24.19 15.35 9.57
N TYR A 285 -23.18 15.65 8.75
CA TYR A 285 -23.35 16.44 7.53
C TYR A 285 -24.33 15.78 6.56
N LEU A 286 -24.21 14.47 6.33
CA LEU A 286 -25.07 13.71 5.42
C LEU A 286 -26.50 13.59 5.93
N LEU A 287 -26.70 13.38 7.23
CA LEU A 287 -28.03 13.36 7.82
C LEU A 287 -28.75 14.71 7.68
N ALA A 288 -28.00 15.82 7.67
CA ALA A 288 -28.54 17.16 7.48
C ALA A 288 -28.79 17.53 6.00
N HIS A 289 -27.94 17.07 5.07
CA HIS A 289 -27.93 17.55 3.68
C HIS A 289 -28.36 16.50 2.63
N ALA A 290 -28.37 15.22 2.98
CA ALA A 290 -28.72 14.10 2.11
C ALA A 290 -29.66 13.11 2.83
N PRO A 291 -30.91 13.50 3.15
CA PRO A 291 -31.81 12.72 4.01
C PRO A 291 -32.25 11.38 3.42
N SER A 292 -31.99 11.12 2.13
CA SER A 292 -32.19 9.82 1.50
C SER A 292 -31.14 8.78 1.91
N VAL A 293 -29.97 9.22 2.39
CA VAL A 293 -28.90 8.35 2.87
C VAL A 293 -29.24 7.89 4.28
N THR A 294 -29.29 6.57 4.49
CA THR A 294 -29.61 5.97 5.78
C THR A 294 -28.42 5.20 6.33
N PHE A 295 -28.28 5.23 7.65
CA PHE A 295 -27.21 4.54 8.37
C PHE A 295 -27.82 3.70 9.50
N PRO A 296 -27.28 2.50 9.82
CA PRO A 296 -27.75 1.73 10.97
C PRO A 296 -27.62 2.55 12.26
N LYS A 297 -28.66 2.57 13.10
CA LYS A 297 -28.66 3.37 14.35
C LYS A 297 -27.48 3.05 15.25
N ASP A 298 -27.23 1.75 15.47
CA ASP A 298 -26.11 1.28 16.29
C ASP A 298 -24.75 1.76 15.77
N TYR A 299 -24.58 1.82 14.45
CA TYR A 299 -23.37 2.38 13.83
C TYR A 299 -23.24 3.87 14.14
N GLN A 300 -24.31 4.64 13.99
CA GLN A 300 -24.31 6.08 14.26
C GLN A 300 -23.97 6.38 15.72
N GLU A 301 -24.64 5.70 16.66
CA GLU A 301 -24.46 5.90 18.10
C GLU A 301 -23.07 5.47 18.54
N THR A 302 -22.59 4.31 18.06
CA THR A 302 -21.24 3.83 18.37
C THR A 302 -20.19 4.78 17.81
N LEU A 303 -20.30 5.20 16.55
CA LEU A 303 -19.31 6.10 15.94
C LEU A 303 -19.20 7.44 16.70
N LYS A 304 -20.34 8.02 17.09
CA LYS A 304 -20.39 9.27 17.87
C LYS A 304 -19.77 9.09 19.26
N THR A 305 -20.17 8.05 19.98
CA THR A 305 -19.67 7.80 21.34
C THR A 305 -18.17 7.47 21.35
N THR A 306 -17.71 6.63 20.42
CA THR A 306 -16.28 6.32 20.24
C THR A 306 -15.48 7.57 19.85
N SER A 307 -16.00 8.43 18.97
CA SER A 307 -15.36 9.70 18.60
C SER A 307 -15.21 10.63 19.82
N VAL A 308 -16.25 10.81 20.62
CA VAL A 308 -16.19 11.61 21.86
C VAL A 308 -15.19 11.03 22.86
N ARG A 309 -15.23 9.71 23.10
CA ARG A 309 -14.27 9.00 23.96
C ARG A 309 -12.84 9.22 23.50
N SER A 310 -12.59 9.08 22.20
CA SER A 310 -11.25 9.21 21.62
C SER A 310 -10.61 10.59 21.83
N ASN A 311 -11.42 11.65 21.91
CA ASN A 311 -10.95 13.01 22.18
C ASN A 311 -10.62 13.23 23.66
N GLN A 312 -11.13 12.39 24.57
CA GLN A 312 -10.88 12.47 26.01
C GLN A 312 -9.66 11.62 26.44
N GLU A 313 -9.31 10.58 25.67
CA GLU A 313 -8.12 9.75 25.90
C GLU A 313 -6.84 10.54 25.60
N THR A 314 -5.84 10.41 26.48
CA THR A 314 -4.59 11.20 26.54
C THR A 314 -3.96 11.54 25.18
N ALA A 315 -3.37 12.73 25.11
CA ALA A 315 -2.93 13.42 23.88
C ALA A 315 -1.86 12.70 23.05
N ASP A 316 -1.11 11.75 23.62
CA ASP A 316 0.13 11.26 22.97
C ASP A 316 -0.09 10.26 21.83
N SER A 317 -1.22 9.54 21.81
CA SER A 317 -1.52 8.57 20.74
C SER A 317 -2.52 9.13 19.73
N ILE A 318 -2.17 9.05 18.44
CA ILE A 318 -3.08 9.29 17.31
C ILE A 318 -4.03 8.11 17.06
N PHE A 319 -3.74 6.93 17.63
CA PHE A 319 -4.54 5.72 17.51
C PHE A 319 -5.42 5.50 18.73
N VAL A 320 -6.59 4.94 18.48
CA VAL A 320 -7.62 4.56 19.46
C VAL A 320 -7.85 3.07 19.34
N GLN A 321 -7.83 2.38 20.48
CA GLN A 321 -8.21 0.98 20.52
C GLN A 321 -9.74 0.87 20.60
N LEU A 322 -10.32 0.12 19.67
CA LEU A 322 -11.73 -0.23 19.67
C LEU A 322 -11.96 -1.45 20.56
N THR A 323 -12.95 -1.37 21.44
CA THR A 323 -13.46 -2.53 22.19
C THR A 323 -14.06 -3.56 21.22
N PRO A 324 -14.13 -4.84 21.60
CA PRO A 324 -14.77 -5.86 20.76
C PRO A 324 -16.21 -5.51 20.37
N GLN A 325 -16.96 -4.87 21.27
CA GLN A 325 -18.33 -4.44 20.99
C GLN A 325 -18.36 -3.28 19.98
N GLU A 326 -17.50 -2.28 20.11
CA GLU A 326 -17.38 -1.21 19.11
C GLU A 326 -16.99 -1.77 17.75
N GLN A 327 -16.07 -2.73 17.69
CA GLN A 327 -15.69 -3.37 16.43
C GLN A 327 -16.88 -4.04 15.74
N ILE A 328 -17.73 -4.74 16.50
CA ILE A 328 -18.96 -5.38 16.01
C ILE A 328 -19.97 -4.34 15.54
N SER A 329 -20.24 -3.31 16.34
CA SER A 329 -21.24 -2.28 16.01
C SER A 329 -20.80 -1.41 14.82
N LEU A 330 -19.50 -1.19 14.65
CA LEU A 330 -18.94 -0.40 13.56
C LEU A 330 -18.82 -1.21 12.26
N ALA A 331 -18.48 -2.50 12.34
CA ALA A 331 -18.23 -3.41 11.21
C ALA A 331 -19.19 -3.30 10.00
N PRO A 332 -20.53 -3.16 10.18
CA PRO A 332 -21.45 -3.18 9.04
C PRO A 332 -21.24 -2.04 8.06
N SER A 333 -20.68 -0.91 8.52
CA SER A 333 -20.58 0.34 7.75
C SER A 333 -19.19 0.97 7.78
N PHE A 334 -18.37 0.65 8.79
CA PHE A 334 -17.02 1.18 8.93
C PHE A 334 -16.18 0.79 7.71
N HIS A 335 -15.51 1.77 7.09
CA HIS A 335 -14.69 1.60 5.89
C HIS A 335 -15.44 1.26 4.58
N LYS A 336 -16.78 1.15 4.57
CA LYS A 336 -17.57 0.94 3.34
C LYS A 336 -17.94 2.24 2.64
N ILE A 337 -18.11 2.20 1.31
CA ILE A 337 -18.65 3.33 0.57
C ILE A 337 -20.18 3.25 0.62
N LEU A 338 -20.78 4.07 1.48
CA LEU A 338 -22.22 4.06 1.83
C LEU A 338 -23.04 5.03 0.98
N ASN A 339 -22.40 6.12 0.56
CA ASN A 339 -22.95 7.13 -0.33
C ASN A 339 -21.89 7.60 -1.32
N ILE A 340 -22.26 7.68 -2.59
CA ILE A 340 -21.53 8.39 -3.65
C ILE A 340 -22.51 9.39 -4.22
N ARG A 341 -22.18 10.68 -4.14
CA ARG A 341 -23.01 11.74 -4.70
C ARG A 341 -22.99 11.65 -6.23
N PRO A 342 -24.14 11.50 -6.92
CA PRO A 342 -24.20 11.59 -8.37
C PRO A 342 -23.59 12.91 -8.85
N THR A 343 -22.62 12.83 -9.76
CA THR A 343 -21.82 13.99 -10.19
C THR A 343 -21.48 13.87 -11.67
N ASP A 344 -22.39 14.38 -12.51
CA ASP A 344 -22.20 14.41 -13.96
C ASP A 344 -21.13 15.42 -14.38
N ALA A 345 -20.65 15.27 -15.62
CA ALA A 345 -19.84 16.28 -16.27
C ALA A 345 -20.65 17.58 -16.44
N VAL A 346 -19.98 18.73 -16.32
CA VAL A 346 -20.63 20.00 -16.61
C VAL A 346 -20.84 20.15 -18.12
N SER A 347 -21.92 20.80 -18.53
CA SER A 347 -22.32 20.88 -19.94
C SER A 347 -21.34 21.65 -20.84
N GLY A 348 -20.53 22.54 -20.25
CA GLY A 348 -19.48 23.30 -20.91
C GLY A 348 -18.08 22.92 -20.44
N SER A 349 -17.19 23.90 -20.36
CA SER A 349 -15.82 23.72 -19.86
C SER A 349 -15.82 23.64 -18.33
N ALA A 350 -15.18 22.61 -17.78
CA ALA A 350 -14.88 22.54 -16.35
C ALA A 350 -13.68 23.45 -15.99
N ILE A 351 -12.67 23.52 -16.85
CA ILE A 351 -11.56 24.48 -16.76
C ILE A 351 -12.06 25.86 -17.15
N ASN A 352 -11.68 26.89 -16.40
CA ASN A 352 -12.08 28.27 -16.63
C ASN A 352 -11.66 28.72 -18.05
N PRO A 353 -12.61 29.12 -18.92
CA PRO A 353 -12.30 29.48 -20.30
C PRO A 353 -11.56 30.81 -20.45
N ASP A 354 -11.56 31.66 -19.43
CA ASP A 354 -10.96 33.00 -19.46
C ASP A 354 -9.45 32.99 -19.11
N LEU A 355 -8.87 31.82 -18.85
CA LEU A 355 -7.45 31.67 -18.55
C LEU A 355 -6.57 32.03 -19.77
N ASP A 356 -5.55 32.84 -19.55
CA ASP A 356 -4.50 33.08 -20.55
C ASP A 356 -3.55 31.88 -20.64
N VAL A 357 -3.98 30.87 -21.41
CA VAL A 357 -3.24 29.63 -21.63
C VAL A 357 -1.82 29.89 -22.13
N ALA A 358 -1.65 30.84 -23.06
CA ALA A 358 -0.34 31.10 -23.65
C ALA A 358 0.64 31.67 -22.62
N ALA A 359 0.18 32.59 -21.76
CA ALA A 359 0.97 33.12 -20.67
C ALA A 359 1.30 32.05 -19.61
N ILE A 360 0.32 31.21 -19.25
CA ILE A 360 0.50 30.11 -18.29
C ILE A 360 1.56 29.12 -18.78
N GLU A 361 1.45 28.66 -20.02
CA GLU A 361 2.43 27.72 -20.59
C GLU A 361 3.81 28.37 -20.73
N ALA A 362 3.88 29.64 -21.14
CA ALA A 362 5.15 30.37 -21.19
C ALA A 362 5.80 30.49 -19.81
N GLN A 363 5.00 30.79 -18.77
CA GLN A 363 5.48 30.89 -17.39
C GLN A 363 6.05 29.55 -16.90
N TYR A 364 5.31 28.46 -17.08
CA TYR A 364 5.73 27.11 -16.67
C TYR A 364 7.14 26.76 -17.19
N PHE A 365 7.40 26.97 -18.48
CA PHE A 365 8.71 26.67 -19.09
C PHE A 365 9.80 27.72 -18.80
N SER A 366 9.45 28.89 -18.28
CA SER A 366 10.42 29.92 -17.89
C SER A 366 10.95 29.73 -16.46
N THR A 367 10.18 29.05 -15.60
CA THR A 367 10.62 28.70 -14.24
C THR A 367 11.53 27.48 -14.27
N LYS A 368 12.67 27.54 -13.55
CA LYS A 368 13.57 26.39 -13.37
C LYS A 368 13.91 26.22 -11.88
N PRO A 369 13.53 25.10 -11.25
CA PRO A 369 12.67 24.04 -11.80
C PRO A 369 11.23 24.53 -12.06
N GLU A 370 10.47 23.79 -12.87
CA GLU A 370 9.13 24.18 -13.28
C GLU A 370 8.17 24.16 -12.08
N ALA A 371 7.72 25.34 -11.64
CA ALA A 371 6.73 25.49 -10.58
C ALA A 371 5.99 26.82 -10.73
N MET A 372 4.66 26.76 -10.88
CA MET A 372 3.81 27.94 -10.99
C MET A 372 2.43 27.70 -10.39
N PHE A 373 1.63 28.77 -10.29
CA PHE A 373 0.24 28.66 -9.89
C PHE A 373 -0.70 29.39 -10.87
N VAL A 374 -1.91 28.85 -11.00
CA VAL A 374 -3.01 29.40 -11.80
C VAL A 374 -4.14 29.77 -10.85
N GLU A 375 -4.55 31.03 -10.86
CA GLU A 375 -5.72 31.47 -10.10
C GLU A 375 -6.99 31.10 -10.86
N THR A 376 -8.04 30.71 -10.14
CA THR A 376 -9.36 30.38 -10.71
C THR A 376 -9.33 29.28 -11.79
N LEU A 377 -8.71 28.13 -11.48
CA LEU A 377 -8.56 27.02 -12.43
C LEU A 377 -9.89 26.53 -12.99
N LEU A 378 -10.87 26.29 -12.11
CA LEU A 378 -12.16 25.72 -12.47
C LEU A 378 -13.22 26.80 -12.67
N THR A 379 -14.23 26.53 -13.50
CA THR A 379 -15.47 27.31 -13.50
C THR A 379 -16.18 27.19 -12.15
N GLN A 380 -17.01 28.18 -11.80
CA GLN A 380 -17.71 28.18 -10.52
C GLN A 380 -18.64 26.95 -10.37
N GLU A 381 -19.29 26.53 -11.46
CA GLU A 381 -20.13 25.32 -11.49
C GLU A 381 -19.31 24.07 -11.19
N ALA A 382 -18.16 23.89 -11.85
CA ALA A 382 -17.29 22.74 -11.62
C ALA A 382 -16.71 22.73 -10.20
N LEU A 383 -16.26 23.89 -9.69
CA LEU A 383 -15.76 24.02 -8.32
C LEU A 383 -16.82 23.64 -7.27
N THR A 384 -18.02 24.20 -7.38
CA THR A 384 -19.13 23.92 -6.45
C THR A 384 -19.54 22.45 -6.53
N THR A 385 -19.61 21.88 -7.73
CA THR A 385 -20.04 20.49 -7.95
C THR A 385 -19.01 19.49 -7.42
N LEU A 386 -17.72 19.69 -7.72
CA LEU A 386 -16.64 18.84 -7.21
C LEU A 386 -16.53 18.93 -5.68
N ARG A 387 -16.73 20.13 -5.13
CA ARG A 387 -16.77 20.31 -3.67
C ARG A 387 -17.91 19.54 -3.03
N ALA A 388 -19.12 19.63 -3.57
CA ALA A 388 -20.27 18.87 -3.09
C ALA A 388 -20.01 17.36 -3.14
N PHE A 389 -19.44 16.87 -4.25
CA PHE A 389 -19.02 15.47 -4.39
C PHE A 389 -18.08 15.02 -3.27
N CYS A 390 -17.05 15.82 -2.96
CA CYS A 390 -16.08 15.53 -1.91
C CYS A 390 -16.64 15.61 -0.47
N LEU A 391 -17.65 16.45 -0.23
CA LEU A 391 -18.31 16.57 1.08
C LEU A 391 -19.33 15.45 1.30
N GLU A 392 -20.10 15.09 0.28
CA GLU A 392 -21.22 14.16 0.39
C GLU A 392 -20.83 12.70 0.08
N SER A 393 -19.72 12.44 -0.59
CA SER A 393 -19.31 11.06 -0.89
C SER A 393 -18.47 10.47 0.24
N THR A 394 -18.84 9.28 0.69
CA THR A 394 -18.16 8.51 1.75
C THR A 394 -16.92 7.77 1.24
N ILE A 395 -16.16 8.39 0.35
CA ILE A 395 -15.07 7.79 -0.44
C ILE A 395 -13.69 7.91 0.21
N TRP A 396 -13.59 8.60 1.35
CA TRP A 396 -12.36 8.84 2.08
C TRP A 396 -11.93 7.58 2.82
N LYS A 397 -11.22 6.66 2.17
CA LYS A 397 -10.95 5.32 2.74
C LYS A 397 -9.51 5.02 3.11
N ARG A 398 -8.56 5.89 2.80
CA ARG A 398 -7.16 5.68 3.20
C ARG A 398 -6.80 6.52 4.40
N ASP A 399 -6.25 5.87 5.42
CA ASP A 399 -5.80 6.51 6.66
C ASP A 399 -4.30 6.75 6.63
N TYR A 400 -3.85 7.86 7.20
CA TYR A 400 -2.44 8.22 7.29
C TYR A 400 -2.05 8.58 8.71
N GLN A 401 -0.76 8.41 9.03
CA GLN A 401 -0.23 8.61 10.37
C GLN A 401 -0.36 10.06 10.84
N ASN A 402 -0.29 11.04 9.93
CA ASN A 402 -0.50 12.45 10.31
C ASN A 402 -1.98 12.83 10.45
N GLY A 403 -2.91 11.86 10.39
CA GLY A 403 -4.33 12.10 10.62
C GLY A 403 -5.08 12.79 9.48
N TYR A 404 -4.47 12.95 8.30
CA TYR A 404 -5.24 13.20 7.09
C TYR A 404 -5.75 11.87 6.53
N ILE A 405 -6.79 11.98 5.69
CA ILE A 405 -7.41 10.84 5.04
C ILE A 405 -7.51 11.08 3.54
N GLY A 406 -7.51 10.01 2.77
CA GLY A 406 -7.45 10.10 1.32
C GLY A 406 -8.41 9.21 0.57
N THR A 407 -8.61 9.57 -0.69
CA THR A 407 -9.33 8.81 -1.70
C THR A 407 -8.58 8.86 -3.03
N PHE A 408 -8.76 7.85 -3.88
CA PHE A 408 -8.04 7.64 -5.14
C PHE A 408 -9.02 7.25 -6.24
N LEU A 409 -8.61 7.35 -7.51
CA LEU A 409 -9.44 6.93 -8.65
C LEU A 409 -10.10 5.56 -8.45
N ALA A 410 -9.28 4.56 -8.08
CA ALA A 410 -9.71 3.18 -7.86
C ALA A 410 -10.62 2.99 -6.63
N ASN A 411 -10.77 4.03 -5.80
CA ASN A 411 -11.32 3.96 -4.44
C ASN A 411 -12.55 4.87 -4.27
N GLY A 412 -13.25 5.14 -5.37
CA GLY A 412 -14.48 5.92 -5.40
C GLY A 412 -14.31 7.42 -5.69
N PHE A 413 -13.07 7.90 -5.91
CA PHE A 413 -12.85 9.30 -6.28
C PHE A 413 -13.20 9.61 -7.73
N ALA A 414 -13.16 8.60 -8.61
CA ALA A 414 -13.53 8.79 -10.01
C ALA A 414 -15.01 9.18 -10.14
N CYS A 415 -15.27 10.32 -10.75
CA CYS A 415 -16.60 10.77 -11.18
C CYS A 415 -16.51 11.44 -12.56
N PRO A 416 -17.61 11.52 -13.32
CA PRO A 416 -17.64 12.17 -14.62
C PRO A 416 -16.96 13.55 -14.66
N LEU A 417 -17.25 14.43 -13.69
CA LEU A 417 -16.64 15.76 -13.62
C LEU A 417 -15.12 15.72 -13.40
N LEU A 418 -14.62 14.85 -12.52
CA LEU A 418 -13.18 14.73 -12.27
C LEU A 418 -12.44 14.28 -13.54
N LEU A 419 -13.01 13.31 -14.28
CA LEU A 419 -12.43 12.84 -15.53
C LEU A 419 -12.50 13.91 -16.64
N GLN A 420 -13.56 14.72 -16.67
CA GLN A 420 -13.65 15.89 -17.54
C GLN A 420 -12.55 16.91 -17.22
N ILE A 421 -12.36 17.28 -15.95
CA ILE A 421 -11.28 18.19 -15.53
C ILE A 421 -9.92 17.67 -15.99
N ALA A 422 -9.68 16.36 -15.83
CA ALA A 422 -8.41 15.75 -16.20
C ALA A 422 -8.13 15.83 -17.72
N GLU A 423 -9.11 15.51 -18.56
CA GLU A 423 -8.96 15.58 -20.02
C GLU A 423 -8.97 17.02 -20.56
N GLU A 424 -9.69 17.93 -19.92
CA GLU A 424 -9.66 19.35 -20.27
C GLU A 424 -8.33 20.00 -19.95
N LEU A 425 -7.67 19.66 -18.83
CA LEU A 425 -6.29 20.12 -18.57
C LEU A 425 -5.36 19.75 -19.72
N ARG A 426 -5.48 18.51 -20.22
CA ARG A 426 -4.62 18.02 -21.32
C ARG A 426 -4.85 18.73 -22.63
N SER A 427 -6.11 18.97 -22.97
CA SER A 427 -6.47 19.64 -24.23
C SER A 427 -6.29 21.16 -24.16
N ARG A 428 -6.45 21.78 -22.99
CA ARG A 428 -6.31 23.24 -22.78
C ARG A 428 -4.86 23.69 -22.65
N PHE A 429 -3.99 22.91 -22.03
CA PHE A 429 -2.56 23.24 -21.88
C PHE A 429 -1.69 22.19 -22.61
N PRO A 430 -1.79 22.10 -23.95
CA PRO A 430 -1.15 21.03 -24.71
C PRO A 430 0.37 21.04 -24.60
N ARG A 431 1.03 22.20 -24.47
CA ARG A 431 2.49 22.23 -24.34
C ARG A 431 2.96 21.57 -23.05
N ILE A 432 2.17 21.66 -21.98
CA ILE A 432 2.48 21.03 -20.69
C ILE A 432 2.07 19.56 -20.71
N PHE A 433 0.87 19.22 -21.18
CA PHE A 433 0.26 17.91 -20.90
C PHE A 433 -0.03 17.01 -22.11
N GLN A 434 0.07 17.48 -23.37
CA GLN A 434 -0.42 16.69 -24.52
C GLN A 434 0.19 15.28 -24.58
N HIS A 435 1.46 15.15 -24.19
CA HIS A 435 2.23 13.91 -24.18
C HIS A 435 2.15 13.15 -22.86
N HIS A 436 1.43 13.66 -21.87
CA HIS A 436 1.32 13.09 -20.54
C HIS A 436 -0.12 12.65 -20.27
N GLN A 437 -0.31 11.35 -20.21
CA GLN A 437 -1.58 10.73 -19.80
C GLN A 437 -1.78 10.87 -18.29
N LEU A 438 -3.03 10.97 -17.81
CA LEU A 438 -3.30 10.92 -16.38
C LEU A 438 -2.95 9.52 -15.85
N VAL A 439 -1.99 9.43 -14.93
CA VAL A 439 -1.56 8.15 -14.36
C VAL A 439 -2.18 7.87 -12.99
N GLN A 440 -2.53 8.92 -12.26
CA GLN A 440 -3.15 8.83 -10.94
C GLN A 440 -3.89 10.12 -10.59
N ALA A 441 -4.94 10.00 -9.77
CA ALA A 441 -5.55 11.14 -9.09
C ALA A 441 -5.98 10.75 -7.68
N TRP A 442 -5.88 11.72 -6.77
CA TRP A 442 -6.35 11.57 -5.40
C TRP A 442 -6.88 12.89 -4.85
N ALA A 443 -7.55 12.78 -3.71
CA ALA A 443 -7.80 13.93 -2.86
C ALA A 443 -7.45 13.58 -1.42
N PHE A 444 -6.97 14.57 -0.68
CA PHE A 444 -6.71 14.48 0.75
C PHE A 444 -7.54 15.49 1.51
N LYS A 445 -8.16 15.02 2.60
CA LYS A 445 -8.90 15.82 3.57
C LYS A 445 -8.17 15.78 4.89
N HIS A 446 -7.92 16.95 5.46
CA HIS A 446 -7.08 17.13 6.64
C HIS A 446 -7.90 17.46 7.87
N ASP A 447 -7.45 16.99 9.04
CA ASP A 447 -7.86 17.56 10.32
C ASP A 447 -7.37 19.01 10.45
N SER A 448 -8.03 19.82 11.28
CA SER A 448 -7.76 21.25 11.38
C SER A 448 -6.52 21.63 12.20
N ALA A 449 -5.95 20.69 12.98
CA ALA A 449 -4.80 20.97 13.84
C ALA A 449 -3.62 20.01 13.65
N LEU A 450 -3.81 18.89 12.94
CA LEU A 450 -2.73 17.94 12.66
C LEU A 450 -1.88 18.38 11.46
N ARG A 451 -0.64 17.90 11.41
CA ARG A 451 0.24 18.11 10.25
C ARG A 451 -0.34 17.46 9.01
N GLY A 452 -0.12 18.08 7.85
CA GLY A 452 -0.52 17.48 6.58
C GLY A 452 0.49 16.45 6.06
N LEU A 453 0.56 16.36 4.75
CA LEU A 453 1.49 15.48 4.05
C LEU A 453 2.95 15.86 4.36
N ASN A 454 3.75 14.88 4.74
CA ASN A 454 5.19 15.06 4.96
C ASN A 454 5.92 15.34 3.64
N MET A 455 7.14 15.85 3.76
CA MET A 455 8.01 16.09 2.61
C MET A 455 8.28 14.82 1.81
N HIS A 456 7.93 14.87 0.52
CA HIS A 456 8.05 13.77 -0.43
C HIS A 456 8.13 14.31 -1.88
N ALA A 457 8.26 13.42 -2.85
CA ALA A 457 8.14 13.72 -4.29
C ALA A 457 7.25 12.67 -4.98
N ASP A 458 6.75 12.95 -6.18
CA ASP A 458 5.83 12.06 -6.89
C ASP A 458 6.48 11.33 -8.07
N ALA A 459 6.00 10.14 -8.37
CA ALA A 459 6.46 9.33 -9.50
C ALA A 459 5.73 9.67 -10.82
N ALA A 460 5.71 10.95 -11.21
CA ALA A 460 5.08 11.43 -12.44
C ALA A 460 5.95 12.48 -13.15
N ALA A 461 5.49 13.02 -14.29
CA ALA A 461 6.18 14.12 -14.97
C ALA A 461 5.67 15.48 -14.46
N VAL A 462 4.34 15.63 -14.41
CA VAL A 462 3.69 16.89 -14.01
C VAL A 462 2.67 16.62 -12.92
N ASN A 463 2.75 17.41 -11.85
CA ASN A 463 1.79 17.40 -10.75
C ASN A 463 0.89 18.64 -10.85
N VAL A 464 -0.42 18.44 -10.75
CA VAL A 464 -1.41 19.50 -10.58
C VAL A 464 -2.10 19.34 -9.23
N ASN A 465 -1.88 20.30 -8.34
CA ASN A 465 -2.52 20.39 -7.02
C ASN A 465 -3.51 21.56 -7.01
N PHE A 466 -4.75 21.38 -6.56
CA PHE A 466 -5.66 22.51 -6.36
C PHE A 466 -6.56 22.33 -5.14
N TRP A 467 -7.02 23.44 -4.58
CA TRP A 467 -7.84 23.46 -3.37
C TRP A 467 -9.29 23.81 -3.69
N ILE A 468 -10.22 23.06 -3.10
CA ILE A 468 -11.66 23.30 -3.26
C ILE A 468 -12.30 23.87 -1.98
N THR A 469 -11.54 23.98 -0.89
CA THR A 469 -12.02 24.55 0.38
C THR A 469 -12.06 26.08 0.30
N PRO A 470 -13.13 26.75 0.77
CA PRO A 470 -13.25 28.21 0.78
C PRO A 470 -12.11 28.89 1.52
N ASN A 471 -11.79 30.12 1.12
CA ASN A 471 -10.71 30.91 1.72
C ASN A 471 -10.98 31.20 3.20
N GLU A 472 -12.24 31.46 3.53
CA GLU A 472 -12.72 31.82 4.87
C GLU A 472 -12.53 30.67 5.87
N ALA A 473 -12.38 29.44 5.39
CA ALA A 473 -12.10 28.29 6.23
C ALA A 473 -10.68 28.32 6.82
N ASN A 474 -9.72 28.97 6.15
CA ASN A 474 -8.37 29.13 6.64
C ASN A 474 -8.28 30.34 7.60
N ARG A 475 -7.78 30.12 8.81
CA ARG A 475 -7.62 31.14 9.84
C ARG A 475 -6.36 31.98 9.65
N ASN A 476 -5.45 31.55 8.78
CA ASN A 476 -4.23 32.27 8.45
C ASN A 476 -4.01 32.28 6.93
N SER A 477 -4.24 33.44 6.30
CA SER A 477 -4.17 33.60 4.84
C SER A 477 -2.77 33.38 4.25
N GLU A 478 -1.73 33.39 5.08
CA GLU A 478 -0.34 33.28 4.65
C GLU A 478 0.17 31.83 4.61
N ASN A 479 -0.64 30.86 5.05
CA ASN A 479 -0.24 29.44 5.10
C ASN A 479 -1.32 28.49 4.52
N GLY A 480 -1.25 27.21 4.89
CA GLY A 480 -2.27 26.21 4.61
C GLY A 480 -2.20 25.61 3.20
N GLY A 481 -1.29 26.06 2.34
CA GLY A 481 -1.16 25.57 0.98
C GLY A 481 -0.10 24.49 0.86
N LEU A 482 0.96 24.76 0.10
CA LEU A 482 2.04 23.82 -0.21
C LEU A 482 3.39 24.50 -0.08
N VAL A 483 4.40 23.78 0.40
CA VAL A 483 5.81 24.18 0.29
C VAL A 483 6.45 23.28 -0.74
N VAL A 484 7.06 23.87 -1.77
CA VAL A 484 7.80 23.15 -2.83
C VAL A 484 9.26 23.57 -2.77
N TRP A 485 10.20 22.63 -2.82
CA TRP A 485 11.62 22.94 -2.85
C TRP A 485 12.14 22.94 -4.28
N ASP A 486 13.08 23.83 -4.57
CA ASP A 486 13.72 23.97 -5.89
C ASP A 486 14.72 22.83 -6.24
N LYS A 487 14.57 21.66 -5.62
CA LYS A 487 15.39 20.47 -5.84
C LYS A 487 14.52 19.27 -6.15
N GLU A 488 14.93 18.57 -7.20
CA GLU A 488 14.37 17.29 -7.59
C GLU A 488 14.89 16.17 -6.69
N ALA A 489 14.05 15.16 -6.46
CA ALA A 489 14.49 13.89 -5.91
C ALA A 489 15.59 13.31 -6.81
N PRO A 490 16.69 12.79 -6.24
CA PRO A 490 17.75 12.16 -7.02
C PRO A 490 17.25 10.99 -7.88
N ASP A 491 17.85 10.80 -9.06
CA ASP A 491 17.47 9.74 -10.01
C ASP A 491 17.79 8.32 -9.54
N ASP A 492 18.79 8.20 -8.68
CA ASP A 492 19.18 6.95 -8.04
C ASP A 492 18.28 6.63 -6.84
N TRP A 493 17.50 7.60 -6.35
CA TRP A 493 16.53 7.37 -5.29
C TRP A 493 15.24 6.75 -5.81
N ASP A 494 14.75 5.79 -5.05
CA ASP A 494 13.50 5.13 -5.30
C ASP A 494 12.29 5.74 -4.60
N PHE A 495 11.10 5.27 -5.00
CA PHE A 495 9.85 5.74 -4.42
C PHE A 495 9.82 5.68 -2.88
N ALA A 496 10.38 4.63 -2.27
CA ALA A 496 10.41 4.51 -0.81
C ALA A 496 11.41 5.48 -0.17
N GLU A 497 12.54 5.79 -0.82
CA GLU A 497 13.54 6.74 -0.35
C GLU A 497 12.97 8.16 -0.23
N TYR A 498 12.06 8.55 -1.13
CA TYR A 498 11.42 9.87 -1.10
C TYR A 498 9.93 9.89 -0.72
N ASN A 499 9.27 8.76 -0.39
CA ASN A 499 7.88 8.73 0.13
C ASN A 499 7.73 8.02 1.47
N ASN A 500 8.78 7.43 2.04
CA ASN A 500 8.70 6.84 3.37
C ASN A 500 9.10 7.87 4.43
N ASP A 501 8.20 8.11 5.37
CA ASP A 501 8.42 9.04 6.50
C ASP A 501 9.69 8.71 7.30
N LYS A 502 10.08 7.42 7.39
CA LYS A 502 11.34 7.00 8.03
C LYS A 502 12.57 7.65 7.38
N ASN A 503 12.49 8.02 6.10
CA ASN A 503 13.59 8.60 5.32
C ASN A 503 13.55 10.14 5.29
N ARG A 504 12.65 10.80 6.04
CA ARG A 504 12.54 12.27 6.03
C ARG A 504 13.86 12.98 6.34
N TYR A 505 14.65 12.46 7.27
CA TYR A 505 15.96 13.03 7.63
C TYR A 505 16.91 13.05 6.43
N LYS A 506 16.87 12.01 5.58
CA LYS A 506 17.68 11.88 4.37
C LYS A 506 17.29 12.95 3.35
N ILE A 507 16.00 13.23 3.20
CA ILE A 507 15.50 14.30 2.35
C ILE A 507 15.95 15.67 2.88
N GLN A 508 15.82 15.93 4.19
CA GLN A 508 16.23 17.19 4.81
C GLN A 508 17.73 17.44 4.63
N GLU A 509 18.55 16.44 4.94
CA GLU A 509 20.00 16.51 4.75
C GLU A 509 20.36 16.80 3.29
N PHE A 510 19.72 16.12 2.33
CA PHE A 510 19.93 16.38 0.91
C PHE A 510 19.59 17.84 0.53
N LEU A 511 18.44 18.35 0.98
CA LEU A 511 18.01 19.72 0.67
C LEU A 511 18.96 20.76 1.28
N GLU A 512 19.40 20.56 2.53
CA GLU A 512 20.35 21.45 3.21
C GLU A 512 21.71 21.46 2.49
N GLN A 513 22.27 20.28 2.19
CA GLN A 513 23.55 20.15 1.50
C GLN A 513 23.54 20.78 0.10
N ASN A 514 22.38 20.78 -0.56
CA ASN A 514 22.22 21.33 -1.90
C ASN A 514 21.68 22.77 -1.92
N GLY A 515 21.60 23.43 -0.76
CA GLY A 515 21.16 24.83 -0.63
C GLY A 515 19.76 25.07 -1.19
N ALA A 516 18.85 24.11 -0.97
CA ALA A 516 17.49 24.16 -1.49
C ALA A 516 16.72 25.36 -0.95
N LYS A 517 15.93 26.00 -1.80
CA LYS A 517 15.09 27.14 -1.45
C LYS A 517 13.62 26.72 -1.46
N PRO A 518 12.86 27.00 -0.38
CA PRO A 518 11.43 26.74 -0.36
C PRO A 518 10.68 27.79 -1.18
N ILE A 519 9.65 27.33 -1.87
CA ILE A 519 8.62 28.11 -2.56
C ILE A 519 7.32 27.86 -1.80
N THR A 520 7.00 28.75 -0.87
CA THR A 520 5.77 28.66 -0.06
C THR A 520 4.59 29.24 -0.84
N ILE A 521 3.56 28.43 -1.03
CA ILE A 521 2.36 28.77 -1.77
C ILE A 521 1.20 28.71 -0.78
N PRO A 522 0.62 29.85 -0.36
CA PRO A 522 -0.49 29.84 0.58
C PRO A 522 -1.76 29.27 -0.07
N HIS A 523 -2.63 28.72 0.77
CA HIS A 523 -3.91 28.21 0.33
C HIS A 523 -4.77 29.33 -0.25
N ARG A 524 -5.32 29.09 -1.45
CA ARG A 524 -6.45 29.83 -1.99
C ARG A 524 -7.40 28.87 -2.68
N GLN A 525 -8.70 29.04 -2.45
CA GLN A 525 -9.74 28.29 -3.13
C GLN A 525 -9.59 28.48 -4.64
N ASN A 526 -9.69 27.38 -5.38
CA ASN A 526 -9.62 27.33 -6.84
C ASN A 526 -8.28 27.81 -7.43
N ARG A 527 -7.24 27.94 -6.60
CA ARG A 527 -5.86 28.06 -7.07
C ARG A 527 -5.32 26.66 -7.37
N ALA A 528 -4.72 26.52 -8.54
CA ALA A 528 -3.95 25.34 -8.90
C ALA A 528 -2.45 25.63 -8.84
N VAL A 529 -1.65 24.65 -8.45
CA VAL A 529 -0.20 24.63 -8.49
C VAL A 529 0.20 23.57 -9.50
N ILE A 530 0.95 23.96 -10.52
CA ILE A 530 1.43 23.08 -11.59
C ILE A 530 2.94 23.07 -11.53
N PHE A 531 3.53 21.90 -11.32
CA PHE A 531 4.97 21.78 -11.10
C PHE A 531 5.53 20.43 -11.55
N ASN A 532 6.86 20.38 -11.73
CA ASN A 532 7.60 19.15 -11.97
C ASN A 532 7.43 18.20 -10.77
N SER A 533 6.87 17.02 -10.99
CA SER A 533 6.56 16.05 -9.93
C SER A 533 7.79 15.53 -9.17
N ASN A 534 8.98 15.66 -9.75
CA ASN A 534 10.23 15.28 -9.09
C ASN A 534 10.59 16.21 -7.93
N LEU A 535 10.01 17.41 -7.85
CA LEU A 535 10.32 18.34 -6.78
C LEU A 535 9.82 17.84 -5.43
N PHE A 536 10.68 17.97 -4.43
CA PHE A 536 10.25 17.75 -3.06
C PHE A 536 9.17 18.77 -2.69
N HIS A 537 8.13 18.31 -2.02
CA HIS A 537 7.03 19.15 -1.57
C HIS A 537 6.35 18.56 -0.33
N GLU A 538 5.72 19.41 0.46
CA GLU A 538 5.00 19.04 1.68
C GLU A 538 3.80 19.97 1.91
N THR A 539 2.85 19.52 2.73
CA THR A 539 1.76 20.41 3.14
C THR A 539 2.27 21.42 4.17
N ASP A 540 2.05 22.70 3.88
CA ASP A 540 2.34 23.80 4.82
C ASP A 540 1.52 23.66 6.11
N VAL A 541 1.84 24.47 7.13
CA VAL A 541 1.09 24.53 8.39
C VAL A 541 -0.40 24.76 8.10
N ILE A 542 -1.24 23.90 8.68
CA ILE A 542 -2.69 23.92 8.51
C ILE A 542 -3.31 24.60 9.72
N GLU A 543 -4.06 25.69 9.49
CA GLU A 543 -4.82 26.41 10.52
C GLU A 543 -6.26 26.65 10.04
N PHE A 544 -7.06 25.60 9.94
CA PHE A 544 -8.44 25.72 9.43
C PHE A 544 -9.46 25.74 10.57
N GLN A 545 -10.66 26.25 10.31
CA GLN A 545 -11.76 26.13 11.27
C GLN A 545 -12.06 24.66 11.55
N ASP A 546 -12.34 24.31 12.81
CA ASP A 546 -12.59 22.93 13.23
C ASP A 546 -14.04 22.51 12.98
N ILE A 547 -14.45 22.56 11.71
CA ILE A 547 -15.79 22.25 11.20
C ILE A 547 -15.64 21.40 9.94
N TYR A 548 -16.53 20.44 9.72
CA TYR A 548 -16.47 19.46 8.63
C TYR A 548 -16.27 20.09 7.24
N GLU A 549 -17.05 21.12 6.93
CA GLU A 549 -17.00 21.81 5.66
C GLU A 549 -15.71 22.63 5.52
N CYS A 550 -15.13 23.07 6.62
CA CYS A 550 -13.90 23.85 6.64
C CYS A 550 -12.64 22.99 6.58
N ARG A 551 -12.76 21.67 6.56
CA ARG A 551 -11.61 20.77 6.37
C ARG A 551 -10.93 21.09 5.04
N ARG A 552 -9.60 21.24 5.07
CA ARG A 552 -8.80 21.48 3.86
C ARG A 552 -8.88 20.25 2.95
N ILE A 553 -9.44 20.43 1.75
CA ILE A 553 -9.49 19.42 0.70
C ILE A 553 -8.58 19.87 -0.43
N ASN A 554 -7.56 19.07 -0.66
CA ASN A 554 -6.64 19.20 -1.78
C ASN A 554 -6.93 18.08 -2.77
N VAL A 555 -7.02 18.42 -4.06
CA VAL A 555 -7.13 17.48 -5.17
C VAL A 555 -5.81 17.49 -5.93
N THR A 556 -5.30 16.30 -6.26
CA THR A 556 -4.05 16.12 -6.98
C THR A 556 -4.27 15.25 -8.20
N LEU A 557 -3.74 15.69 -9.34
CA LEU A 557 -3.72 14.97 -10.61
C LEU A 557 -2.27 14.80 -11.05
N LEU A 558 -1.87 13.56 -11.33
CA LEU A 558 -0.53 13.23 -11.82
C LEU A 558 -0.57 12.85 -13.29
N TYR A 559 0.30 13.48 -14.08
CA TYR A 559 0.41 13.25 -15.51
C TYR A 559 1.78 12.70 -15.88
N GLY A 560 1.78 11.67 -16.73
CA GLY A 560 2.98 11.05 -17.26
C GLY A 560 3.78 10.27 -16.23
N HIS A 561 4.97 9.82 -16.64
CA HIS A 561 5.90 9.09 -15.79
C HIS A 561 7.12 9.95 -15.52
N ARG A 562 7.67 9.79 -14.31
CA ARG A 562 8.95 10.39 -13.90
C ARG A 562 10.01 10.11 -14.96
N GLN A 563 10.54 11.17 -15.57
CA GLN A 563 11.71 11.07 -16.43
C GLN A 563 12.95 11.21 -15.56
N LYS A 564 13.93 10.32 -15.76
CA LYS A 564 15.26 10.52 -15.17
C LYS A 564 15.88 11.78 -15.75
N SER A 565 16.56 12.56 -14.93
CA SER A 565 17.35 13.71 -15.38
C SER A 565 18.30 13.25 -16.49
N ARG A 566 18.33 13.98 -17.62
CA ARG A 566 19.20 13.67 -18.77
C ARG A 566 20.64 14.09 -18.55
#